data_AF-A0A0G0F085-F1
#
_entry.id   AF-A0A0G0F085-F1
#
_cell.length_a   1.000
_cell.length_b   1.000
_cell.length_c   1.000
_cell.angle_alpha   90.00
_cell.angle_beta   90.00
_cell.angle_gamma   90.00
#
_symmetry.space_group_name_H-M   'P 1'
#
loop_
_entity.id
_entity.type
_entity.pdbx_description
1 polymer ?
#
loop_
_entity_poly.entity_id
_entity_poly.type
_entity_poly.pdbx_seq_one_letter_code
_entity_poly.pdbx_strand_id
1 'polypeptide(L)'
;MAKWNIGKHLSVLTKEKIIIGRKNLFAWVKDKKFAELLIRDYAIGNICLKNQLNKPSIILYSGVLEAVLAYATKKKGDDFIILIDESYNKKFITESNKYKLQVLRDFRNYVHLSREAVGDFELTNGIAQLAQETCESVLKGLAHYKD
;
A
#
# COMPACT_ATOMS: atom_id res chain seq x y z
N MET A 1 8.77 36.30 22.14
CA MET A 1 8.53 34.93 21.62
C MET A 1 9.89 34.25 21.38
N ALA A 2 10.17 33.14 22.09
CA ALA A 2 11.51 32.53 22.11
C ALA A 2 11.85 31.77 20.82
N LYS A 3 13.05 32.02 20.27
CA LYS A 3 13.63 31.44 19.03
C LYS A 3 14.05 29.95 19.14
N TRP A 4 13.59 29.20 20.13
CA TRP A 4 14.08 27.85 20.45
C TRP A 4 13.34 26.67 19.76
N ASN A 5 12.26 26.94 19.01
CA ASN A 5 11.46 25.90 18.34
C ASN A 5 11.60 25.86 16.81
N ILE A 6 12.52 26.64 16.23
CA ILE A 6 12.79 26.64 14.80
C ILE A 6 13.65 25.40 14.49
N GLY A 7 12.98 24.25 14.27
CA GLY A 7 13.64 23.00 13.86
C GLY A 7 13.15 21.70 14.53
N LYS A 8 12.23 21.75 15.51
CA LYS A 8 11.81 20.56 16.29
C LYS A 8 10.51 19.90 15.84
N HIS A 9 9.83 20.40 14.82
CA HIS A 9 8.62 19.75 14.30
C HIS A 9 8.92 18.97 13.02
N LEU A 10 9.16 17.67 13.17
CA LEU A 10 9.12 16.74 12.05
C LEU A 10 7.78 16.85 11.34
N SER A 11 7.79 16.91 10.00
CA SER A 11 6.57 16.89 9.20
C SER A 11 5.75 15.62 9.50
N VAL A 12 4.42 15.68 9.28
CA VAL A 12 3.54 14.50 9.48
C VAL A 12 4.06 13.31 8.66
N LEU A 13 4.46 13.55 7.41
CA LEU A 13 5.05 12.54 6.54
C LEU A 13 6.33 11.95 7.12
N THR A 14 7.23 12.79 7.64
CA THR A 14 8.49 12.31 8.25
C THR A 14 8.21 11.42 9.47
N LYS A 15 7.22 11.77 10.31
CA LYS A 15 6.82 10.95 11.45
C LYS A 15 6.28 9.59 11.02
N GLU A 16 5.41 9.54 10.02
CA GLU A 16 4.87 8.30 9.47
C GLU A 16 5.96 7.40 8.90
N LYS A 17 6.90 7.96 8.12
CA LYS A 17 8.04 7.19 7.59
C LYS A 17 8.88 6.55 8.69
N ILE A 18 9.11 7.24 9.81
CA ILE A 18 9.84 6.70 10.96
C ILE A 18 9.06 5.54 11.60
N ILE A 19 7.74 5.67 11.77
CA ILE A 19 6.89 4.61 12.31
C ILE A 19 6.95 3.36 11.42
N ILE A 20 6.84 3.53 10.11
CA ILE A 20 6.94 2.44 9.12
C ILE A 20 8.33 1.77 9.18
N GLY A 21 9.40 2.57 9.23
CA GLY A 21 10.76 2.08 9.35
C GLY A 21 10.96 1.20 10.59
N ARG A 22 10.40 1.60 11.74
CA ARG A 22 10.44 0.81 12.98
C ARG A 22 9.68 -0.52 12.88
N LYS A 23 8.66 -0.61 12.03
CA LYS A 23 7.94 -1.86 11.75
C LYS A 23 8.70 -2.79 10.79
N ASN A 24 9.80 -2.34 10.19
CA ASN A 24 10.60 -3.10 9.20
C ASN A 24 9.80 -3.65 8.00
N LEU A 25 8.66 -3.04 7.65
CA LEU A 25 7.73 -3.55 6.62
C LEU A 25 8.36 -3.73 5.22
N PHE A 26 9.37 -2.91 4.90
CA PHE A 26 10.04 -2.90 3.60
C PHE A 26 11.51 -3.33 3.68
N ALA A 27 11.98 -3.84 4.82
CA ALA A 27 13.39 -4.17 5.04
C ALA A 27 13.91 -5.28 4.09
N TRP A 28 13.02 -6.10 3.55
CA TRP A 28 13.32 -7.16 2.58
C TRP A 28 13.54 -6.63 1.14
N VAL A 29 13.19 -5.37 0.86
CA VAL A 29 13.40 -4.73 -0.44
C VAL A 29 14.83 -4.21 -0.53
N LYS A 30 15.67 -4.86 -1.34
CA LYS A 30 17.10 -4.55 -1.48
C LYS A 30 17.37 -3.23 -2.22
N ASP A 31 16.50 -2.87 -3.17
CA ASP A 31 16.58 -1.58 -3.87
C ASP A 31 16.10 -0.45 -2.95
N LYS A 32 17.06 0.33 -2.43
CA LYS A 32 16.80 1.44 -1.49
C LYS A 32 15.90 2.51 -2.09
N LYS A 33 16.09 2.87 -3.36
CA LYS A 33 15.31 3.93 -4.01
C LYS A 33 13.86 3.47 -4.19
N PHE A 34 13.67 2.22 -4.57
CA PHE A 34 12.35 1.63 -4.66
C PHE A 34 11.67 1.53 -3.29
N ALA A 35 12.39 1.06 -2.26
CA ALA A 35 11.89 1.01 -0.89
C ALA A 35 11.46 2.39 -0.36
N GLU A 36 12.21 3.45 -0.65
CA GLU A 36 11.86 4.83 -0.27
C GLU A 36 10.56 5.32 -0.92
N LEU A 37 10.31 4.96 -2.18
CA LEU A 37 9.06 5.27 -2.88
C LEU A 37 7.88 4.52 -2.25
N LEU A 38 8.04 3.22 -1.98
CA LEU A 38 7.01 2.42 -1.32
C LEU A 38 6.67 2.96 0.08
N ILE A 39 7.70 3.29 0.88
CA ILE A 39 7.53 3.88 2.20
C ILE A 39 6.82 5.23 2.11
N ARG A 40 7.15 6.06 1.12
CA ARG A 40 6.47 7.35 0.89
C ARG A 40 4.99 7.11 0.59
N ASP A 41 4.66 6.24 -0.36
CA ASP A 41 3.28 6.05 -0.82
C ASP A 41 2.42 5.42 0.27
N TYR A 42 2.97 4.44 1.01
CA TYR A 42 2.32 3.87 2.19
C TYR A 42 2.09 4.92 3.29
N ALA A 43 3.09 5.77 3.58
CA ALA A 43 2.96 6.83 4.56
C ALA A 43 1.90 7.87 4.18
N ILE A 44 1.83 8.26 2.90
CA ILE A 44 0.78 9.14 2.41
C ILE A 44 -0.59 8.45 2.50
N GLY A 45 -0.66 7.15 2.21
CA GLY A 45 -1.87 6.33 2.41
C GLY A 45 -2.39 6.40 3.84
N ASN A 46 -1.50 6.23 4.84
CA ASN A 46 -1.85 6.36 6.26
C ASN A 46 -2.43 7.75 6.59
N ILE A 47 -1.80 8.80 6.04
CA ILE A 47 -2.24 10.19 6.25
C ILE A 47 -3.62 10.40 5.61
N CYS A 48 -3.83 9.93 4.37
CA CYS A 48 -5.11 10.00 3.69
C CYS A 48 -6.20 9.29 4.50
N LEU A 49 -5.96 8.05 4.94
CA LEU A 49 -6.90 7.28 5.76
C LEU A 49 -7.26 8.03 7.05
N LYS A 50 -6.26 8.56 7.76
CA LYS A 50 -6.47 9.31 9.01
C LYS A 50 -7.34 10.56 8.81
N ASN A 51 -7.28 11.17 7.64
CA ASN A 51 -8.09 12.33 7.27
C ASN A 51 -9.35 11.97 6.47
N GLN A 52 -9.75 10.69 6.46
CA GLN A 52 -10.94 10.18 5.75
C GLN A 52 -10.93 10.46 4.23
N LEU A 53 -9.74 10.62 3.65
CA LEU A 53 -9.55 10.70 2.22
C LEU A 53 -9.50 9.28 1.64
N ASN A 54 -10.66 8.62 1.58
CA ASN A 54 -10.77 7.20 1.27
C ASN A 54 -10.22 6.85 -0.12
N LYS A 55 -10.62 7.60 -1.14
CA LYS A 55 -10.18 7.38 -2.52
C LYS A 55 -8.65 7.38 -2.65
N PRO A 56 -7.92 8.46 -2.33
CA PRO A 56 -6.46 8.45 -2.45
C PRO A 56 -5.79 7.41 -1.54
N SER A 57 -6.37 7.12 -0.38
CA SER A 57 -5.88 6.04 0.50
C SER A 57 -5.90 4.68 -0.19
N ILE A 58 -7.05 4.29 -0.77
CA ILE A 58 -7.22 3.02 -1.51
C ILE A 58 -6.23 2.95 -2.67
N ILE A 59 -6.07 4.05 -3.41
CA ILE A 59 -5.18 4.12 -4.58
C ILE A 59 -3.73 3.87 -4.17
N LEU A 60 -3.27 4.54 -3.11
CA LEU A 60 -1.89 4.43 -2.65
C LEU A 60 -1.59 3.03 -2.11
N TYR A 61 -2.48 2.45 -1.31
CA TYR A 61 -2.28 1.09 -0.82
C TYR A 61 -2.33 0.05 -1.94
N SER A 62 -3.28 0.15 -2.88
CA SER A 62 -3.34 -0.75 -4.04
C SER A 62 -2.11 -0.61 -4.95
N GLY A 63 -1.59 0.61 -5.13
CA GLY A 63 -0.36 0.84 -5.88
C GLY A 63 0.88 0.25 -5.18
N VAL A 64 0.97 0.38 -3.85
CA VAL A 64 2.03 -0.29 -3.06
C VAL A 64 1.93 -1.80 -3.21
N LEU A 65 0.73 -2.37 -3.08
CA LEU A 65 0.47 -3.81 -3.24
C LEU A 65 0.91 -4.31 -4.61
N GLU A 66 0.46 -3.69 -5.68
CA GLU A 66 0.85 -4.04 -7.05
C GLU A 66 2.38 -3.99 -7.22
N ALA A 67 3.01 -2.91 -6.76
CA ALA A 67 4.46 -2.74 -6.89
C ALA A 67 5.25 -3.80 -6.10
N VAL A 68 4.85 -4.16 -4.87
CA VAL A 68 5.56 -5.18 -4.09
C VAL A 68 5.36 -6.59 -4.62
N LEU A 69 4.17 -6.91 -5.16
CA LEU A 69 3.94 -8.20 -5.81
C LEU A 69 4.75 -8.31 -7.11
N ALA A 70 4.80 -7.26 -7.93
CA ALA A 70 5.64 -7.20 -9.12
C ALA A 70 7.13 -7.39 -8.79
N TYR A 71 7.59 -6.73 -7.73
CA TYR A 71 8.97 -6.86 -7.26
C TYR A 71 9.27 -8.27 -6.76
N ALA A 72 8.42 -8.85 -5.90
CA ALA A 72 8.60 -10.18 -5.34
C ALA A 72 8.56 -11.29 -6.41
N THR A 73 7.66 -11.15 -7.38
CA THR A 73 7.50 -12.14 -8.47
C THR A 73 8.51 -11.97 -9.60
N LYS A 74 9.28 -10.88 -9.62
CA LYS A 74 10.20 -10.47 -10.69
C LYS A 74 9.49 -10.24 -12.04
N LYS A 75 8.21 -9.86 -12.00
CA LYS A 75 7.35 -9.62 -13.17
C LYS A 75 6.95 -8.14 -13.24
N LYS A 76 7.78 -7.30 -13.85
CA LYS A 76 7.50 -5.87 -14.00
C LYS A 76 6.57 -5.63 -15.19
N GLY A 77 5.46 -4.92 -14.97
CA GLY A 77 4.54 -4.51 -16.03
C GLY A 77 3.40 -5.48 -16.31
N ASP A 78 3.31 -6.58 -15.56
CA ASP A 78 2.19 -7.51 -15.64
C ASP A 78 0.93 -6.92 -14.98
N ASP A 79 -0.24 -7.35 -15.46
CA ASP A 79 -1.53 -6.97 -14.89
C ASP A 79 -1.60 -7.38 -13.41
N PHE A 80 -2.22 -6.54 -12.58
CA PHE A 80 -2.41 -6.79 -11.17
C PHE A 80 -3.03 -8.17 -10.89
N ILE A 81 -3.95 -8.67 -11.74
CA ILE A 81 -4.49 -10.04 -11.57
C ILE A 81 -3.43 -11.13 -11.72
N ILE A 82 -2.53 -11.00 -12.69
CA ILE A 82 -1.44 -11.94 -12.94
C ILE A 82 -0.49 -11.95 -11.74
N LEU A 83 -0.18 -10.77 -11.19
CA LEU A 83 0.66 -10.62 -10.02
C LEU A 83 0.07 -11.27 -8.78
N ILE A 84 -1.25 -11.16 -8.58
CA ILE A 84 -1.98 -11.79 -7.48
C ILE A 84 -1.90 -13.31 -7.59
N ASP A 85 -2.24 -13.87 -8.75
CA ASP A 85 -2.24 -15.32 -8.97
C ASP A 85 -0.83 -15.91 -8.85
N GLU A 86 0.17 -15.26 -9.44
CA GLU A 86 1.56 -15.68 -9.33
C GLU A 86 2.05 -15.66 -7.88
N SER A 87 1.75 -14.59 -7.15
CA SER A 87 2.16 -14.45 -5.75
C SER A 87 1.49 -15.51 -4.87
N TYR A 88 0.25 -15.87 -5.16
CA TYR A 88 -0.42 -16.98 -4.48
C TYR A 88 0.22 -18.33 -4.82
N ASN A 89 0.50 -18.60 -6.10
CA ASN A 89 1.12 -19.85 -6.56
C ASN A 89 2.52 -20.04 -5.97
N LYS A 90 3.29 -18.96 -5.83
CA LYS A 90 4.59 -18.92 -5.14
C LYS A 90 4.48 -18.90 -3.60
N LYS A 91 3.25 -18.95 -3.07
CA LYS A 91 2.90 -18.91 -1.65
C LYS A 91 3.23 -17.60 -0.93
N PHE A 92 3.70 -16.57 -1.63
CA PHE A 92 4.03 -15.25 -1.06
C PHE A 92 2.87 -14.60 -0.30
N ILE A 93 1.64 -14.93 -0.69
CA ILE A 93 0.42 -14.48 -0.03
C ILE A 93 -0.49 -15.66 0.31
N THR A 94 -1.32 -15.50 1.34
CA THR A 94 -2.36 -16.47 1.71
C THR A 94 -3.55 -16.40 0.77
N GLU A 95 -4.40 -17.41 0.79
CA GLU A 95 -5.67 -17.41 0.04
C GLU A 95 -6.58 -16.24 0.47
N SER A 96 -6.64 -15.94 1.77
CA SER A 96 -7.38 -14.77 2.27
C SER A 96 -6.88 -13.47 1.65
N ASN A 97 -5.55 -13.28 1.55
CA ASN A 97 -4.97 -12.12 0.91
C ASN A 97 -5.25 -12.10 -0.61
N LYS A 98 -5.27 -13.26 -1.27
CA LYS A 98 -5.66 -13.37 -2.69
C LYS A 98 -7.05 -12.78 -2.93
N TYR A 99 -8.06 -13.20 -2.17
CA TYR A 99 -9.43 -12.67 -2.33
C TYR A 99 -9.52 -11.16 -2.05
N LYS A 100 -8.87 -10.70 -0.97
CA LYS A 100 -8.84 -9.26 -0.64
C LYS A 100 -8.19 -8.44 -1.76
N LEU A 101 -7.10 -8.92 -2.33
CA LEU A 101 -6.41 -8.24 -3.43
C LEU A 101 -7.26 -8.17 -4.70
N GLN A 102 -8.03 -9.21 -5.02
CA GLN A 102 -8.97 -9.19 -6.15
C GLN A 102 -10.04 -8.10 -5.95
N VAL A 103 -10.58 -7.98 -4.74
CA VAL A 103 -11.53 -6.92 -4.39
C VAL A 103 -10.88 -5.53 -4.50
N LEU A 104 -9.66 -5.36 -3.98
CA LEU A 104 -8.94 -4.09 -4.04
C LEU A 104 -8.53 -3.68 -5.46
N ARG A 105 -8.24 -4.65 -6.34
CA ARG A 105 -8.03 -4.42 -7.77
C ARG A 105 -9.27 -3.79 -8.39
N ASP A 106 -10.45 -4.30 -8.06
CA ASP A 106 -11.71 -3.79 -8.59
C ASP A 106 -11.96 -2.37 -8.08
N PHE A 107 -11.73 -2.10 -6.78
CA PHE A 107 -11.83 -0.74 -6.23
C PHE A 107 -10.81 0.24 -6.79
N ARG A 108 -9.60 -0.22 -7.15
CA ARG A 108 -8.62 0.61 -7.86
C ARG A 108 -9.16 1.05 -9.22
N ASN A 109 -9.98 0.25 -9.91
CA ASN A 109 -10.56 0.71 -11.17
C ASN A 109 -11.54 1.88 -10.99
N TYR A 110 -12.08 2.10 -9.79
CA TYR A 110 -12.89 3.29 -9.45
C TYR A 110 -12.04 4.56 -9.20
N VAL A 111 -10.71 4.51 -9.41
CA VAL A 111 -9.89 5.72 -9.56
C VAL A 111 -10.43 6.62 -10.66
N HIS A 112 -10.87 6.02 -11.77
CA HIS A 112 -11.35 6.76 -12.93
C HIS A 112 -12.68 7.44 -12.61
N LEU A 113 -12.71 8.77 -12.71
CA LEU A 113 -13.91 9.58 -12.44
C LEU A 113 -15.14 9.11 -13.23
N SER A 114 -14.93 8.64 -14.46
CA SER A 114 -16.00 8.06 -15.28
C SER A 114 -16.58 6.78 -14.69
N ARG A 115 -15.75 5.90 -14.11
CA ARG A 115 -16.19 4.66 -13.47
C ARG A 115 -16.82 4.91 -12.11
N GLU A 116 -16.35 5.92 -11.38
CA GLU A 116 -16.98 6.37 -10.15
C GLU A 116 -18.36 7.00 -10.41
N ALA A 117 -18.50 7.80 -11.47
CA ALA A 117 -19.76 8.45 -11.83
C ALA A 117 -20.88 7.48 -12.26
N VAL A 118 -20.52 6.33 -12.82
CA VAL A 118 -21.47 5.28 -13.25
C VAL A 118 -21.47 4.07 -12.32
N GLY A 119 -20.68 4.10 -11.26
CA GLY A 119 -20.46 2.99 -10.35
C GLY A 119 -21.52 2.92 -9.27
N ASP A 120 -21.98 1.72 -8.95
CA ASP A 120 -22.94 1.49 -7.85
C ASP A 120 -22.28 1.46 -6.46
N PHE A 121 -20.98 1.75 -6.37
CA PHE A 121 -20.19 1.55 -5.16
C PHE A 121 -19.55 2.85 -4.66
N GLU A 122 -19.78 3.14 -3.38
CA GLU A 122 -19.14 4.24 -2.67
C GLU A 122 -17.79 3.80 -2.09
N LEU A 123 -16.75 4.62 -2.28
CA LEU A 123 -15.43 4.40 -1.69
C LEU A 123 -15.43 4.83 -0.21
N THR A 124 -15.82 3.89 0.66
CA THR A 124 -15.98 4.12 2.09
C THR A 124 -14.66 4.01 2.87
N ASN A 125 -14.68 4.49 4.12
CA ASN A 125 -13.57 4.32 5.06
C ASN A 125 -13.28 2.83 5.34
N GLY A 126 -14.31 1.97 5.34
CA GLY A 126 -14.15 0.53 5.51
C GLY A 126 -13.30 -0.10 4.39
N ILE A 127 -13.50 0.32 3.15
CA ILE A 127 -12.69 -0.15 2.01
C ILE A 127 -11.25 0.36 2.13
N ALA A 128 -11.07 1.63 2.53
CA ALA A 128 -9.74 2.20 2.74
C ALA A 128 -8.97 1.49 3.86
N GLN A 129 -9.67 1.12 4.95
CA GLN A 129 -9.10 0.32 6.03
C GLN A 129 -8.78 -1.11 5.59
N LEU A 130 -9.66 -1.76 4.82
CA LEU A 130 -9.38 -3.06 4.21
C LEU A 130 -8.11 -3.02 3.34
N ALA A 131 -7.90 -1.94 2.57
CA ALA A 131 -6.71 -1.75 1.75
C ALA A 131 -5.44 -1.68 2.62
N GLN A 132 -5.49 -0.90 3.69
CA GLN A 132 -4.39 -0.74 4.65
C GLN A 132 -4.03 -2.06 5.35
N GLU A 133 -5.04 -2.78 5.87
CA GLU A 133 -4.86 -4.06 6.56
C GLU A 133 -4.34 -5.15 5.64
N THR A 134 -4.84 -5.19 4.39
CA THR A 134 -4.35 -6.12 3.36
C THR A 134 -2.89 -5.79 3.02
N CYS A 135 -2.55 -4.51 2.88
CA CYS A 135 -1.18 -4.08 2.63
C CYS A 135 -0.24 -4.50 3.78
N GLU A 136 -0.62 -4.30 5.04
CA GLU A 136 0.18 -4.77 6.18
C GLU A 136 0.33 -6.29 6.19
N SER A 137 -0.74 -7.04 5.92
CA SER A 137 -0.72 -8.50 5.91
C SER A 137 0.22 -9.05 4.83
N VAL A 138 0.14 -8.52 3.61
CA VAL A 138 1.00 -8.91 2.48
C VAL A 138 2.46 -8.56 2.76
N LEU A 139 2.75 -7.34 3.23
CA LEU A 139 4.11 -6.91 3.53
C LEU A 139 4.77 -7.75 4.63
N LYS A 140 4.01 -8.09 5.69
CA LYS A 140 4.48 -9.01 6.73
C LYS A 140 4.77 -10.40 6.16
N GLY A 141 3.86 -10.92 5.33
CA GLY A 141 4.07 -12.20 4.65
C GLY A 141 5.38 -12.22 3.85
N LEU A 142 5.58 -11.23 2.98
CA LEU A 142 6.77 -11.08 2.15
C LEU A 142 8.07 -10.90 2.96
N ALA A 143 8.03 -10.23 4.10
CA ALA A 143 9.19 -10.06 4.97
C ALA A 143 9.69 -11.40 5.58
N HIS A 144 8.82 -12.40 5.69
CA HIS A 144 9.17 -13.73 6.18
C HIS A 144 9.60 -14.71 5.08
N TYR A 145 9.39 -14.35 3.81
CA TYR A 145 9.87 -15.14 2.68
C TYR A 145 11.37 -14.92 2.49
N LYS A 146 12.14 -16.00 2.64
CA LYS A 146 13.55 -16.06 2.24
C LYS A 146 13.61 -16.69 0.84
N ASP A 147 14.16 -15.94 -0.11
CA ASP A 147 14.65 -16.49 -1.39
C ASP A 147 15.69 -17.59 -1.13
#